data_AF-A0A924MK67-F1
#
_entry.id   AF-A0A924MK67-F1
#
_cell.length_a   1.000
_cell.length_b   1.000
_cell.length_c   1.000
_cell.angle_alpha   90.00
_cell.angle_beta   90.00
_cell.angle_gamma   90.00
#
_symmetry.space_group_name_H-M   'P 1'
#
loop_
_entity.id
_entity.type
_entity.pdbx_description
1 polymer ?
#
loop_
_entity_poly.entity_id
_entity_poly.type
_entity_poly.pdbx_seq_one_letter_code
_entity_poly.pdbx_strand_id
1 'polypeptide(L)' 'MAGKSSKKAASIDMTAMCDVAFLLLTFFILTATAKIPEALPVDTPSSTVQTKLPETDLATLTIGKGKVFFDL' A
#
# COMPACT_ATOMS: atom_id res chain seq x y z
N MET A 1 2.20 19.96 54.61
CA MET A 1 3.54 19.62 54.11
C MET A 1 3.44 18.27 53.39
N ALA A 2 3.33 18.28 52.06
CA ALA A 2 3.48 17.08 51.24
C ALA A 2 3.93 17.55 49.85
N GLY A 3 5.24 17.60 49.63
CA GLY A 3 5.84 18.03 48.37
C GLY A 3 5.55 17.00 47.28
N LYS A 4 4.90 17.44 46.20
CA LYS A 4 4.72 16.65 44.97
C LYS A 4 6.08 16.61 44.27
N SER A 5 6.76 15.46 44.34
CA SER A 5 8.00 15.25 43.59
C SER A 5 7.68 15.20 42.09
N SER A 6 8.05 16.27 41.39
CA SER A 6 8.08 16.28 39.92
C SER A 6 9.13 15.27 39.47
N LYS A 7 8.69 14.10 38.99
CA LYS A 7 9.57 13.14 38.31
C LYS A 7 10.10 13.84 37.06
N LYS A 8 11.37 14.28 37.06
CA LYS A 8 12.06 14.67 35.84
C LYS A 8 11.93 13.51 34.85
N ALA A 9 11.34 13.76 33.69
CA ALA A 9 11.33 12.78 32.60
C ALA A 9 12.79 12.43 32.29
N ALA A 10 13.16 11.16 32.49
CA ALA A 10 14.45 10.67 32.06
C ALA A 10 14.48 10.76 30.53
N SER A 11 15.53 11.36 29.97
CA SER A 11 15.75 11.36 28.52
C SER A 11 15.82 9.91 28.05
N ILE A 12 14.88 9.50 27.20
CA ILE A 12 14.86 8.17 26.61
C ILE A 12 15.96 8.12 25.55
N ASP A 13 16.94 7.23 25.73
CA ASP A 13 17.96 6.97 24.73
C ASP A 13 17.31 6.25 23.54
N MET A 14 17.31 6.91 22.38
CA MET A 14 16.70 6.42 21.14
C MET A 14 17.66 5.57 20.30
N THR A 15 18.92 5.41 20.72
CA THR A 15 19.97 4.75 19.92
C THR A 15 19.56 3.34 19.51
N ALA A 16 19.00 2.56 20.44
CA ALA A 16 18.51 1.21 20.15
C ALA A 16 17.27 1.21 19.23
N MET A 17 16.37 2.19 19.35
CA MET A 17 15.18 2.28 18.50
C MET A 17 15.53 2.72 17.07
N CYS A 18 16.53 3.58 16.93
CA CYS A 18 17.01 4.06 15.64
C CYS A 18 17.66 2.94 14.82
N ASP A 19 18.44 2.06 15.45
CA ASP A 19 19.07 0.91 14.78
C ASP A 19 18.01 -0.07 14.24
N VAL A 20 17.03 -0.44 15.08
CA VAL A 20 15.92 -1.30 14.67
C VAL A 20 15.14 -0.69 13.50
N ALA A 21 14.88 0.62 13.52
CA ALA A 21 14.19 1.30 12.43
C ALA A 21 14.99 1.26 11.11
N PHE A 22 16.31 1.42 11.18
CA PHE A 22 17.17 1.38 9.99
C PHE A 22 17.28 -0.03 9.41
N LEU A 23 17.38 -1.05 10.26
CA LEU A 23 17.34 -2.45 9.83
C LEU A 23 16.02 -2.81 9.14
N LEU A 24 14.88 -2.33 9.64
CA LEU A 24 13.58 -2.56 9.01
C LEU A 24 13.44 -1.82 7.68
N LEU A 25 13.87 -0.56 7.62
CA LEU A 25 13.84 0.23 6.39
C LEU A 25 14.67 -0.43 5.29
N THR A 26 15.90 -0.84 5.62
CA THR A 26 16.80 -1.52 4.66
C THR A 26 16.23 -2.88 4.23
N PHE A 27 15.67 -3.67 5.16
CA PHE A 27 14.99 -4.91 4.83
C PHE A 27 13.81 -4.69 3.86
N PHE A 28 12.94 -3.71 4.12
CA PHE A 28 11.80 -3.41 3.24
C PHE A 28 12.23 -2.86 1.89
N ILE A 29 13.30 -2.06 1.82
CA ILE A 29 13.86 -1.58 0.56
C ILE A 29 14.41 -2.75 -0.27
N LEU A 30 15.16 -3.67 0.34
CA LEU A 30 15.79 -4.79 -0.37
C LEU A 30 14.78 -5.87 -0.78
N THR A 31 13.70 -6.06 -0.01
CA THR A 31 12.64 -7.03 -0.32
C THR A 31 11.55 -6.46 -1.23
N ALA A 32 11.51 -5.13 -1.44
CA ALA A 32 10.54 -4.51 -2.32
C ALA A 32 10.74 -4.99 -3.77
N THR A 33 9.70 -5.60 -4.33
CA THR A 33 9.63 -5.89 -5.75
C THR A 33 9.13 -4.65 -6.49
N ALA A 34 9.85 -4.24 -7.54
CA ALA A 34 9.34 -3.19 -8.42
C ALA A 34 8.02 -3.67 -9.02
N LYS A 35 6.97 -2.84 -8.93
CA LYS A 35 5.74 -3.10 -9.66
C LYS A 35 6.12 -3.22 -11.13
N ILE A 36 5.75 -4.34 -11.75
CA ILE A 36 5.94 -4.55 -13.19
C ILE A 36 5.24 -3.38 -13.87
N PRO A 37 5.93 -2.55 -14.66
CA PRO A 37 5.27 -1.49 -15.41
C PRO A 37 4.24 -2.16 -16.30
N GLU A 38 2.96 -1.78 -16.14
CA GLU A 38 1.90 -2.26 -17.02
C GLU A 38 2.31 -1.97 -18.46
N ALA A 39 2.32 -3.01 -19.32
CA ALA A 39 2.85 -2.92 -20.67
C ALA A 39 2.11 -1.91 -21.56
N LEU A 40 0.97 -1.39 -21.09
CA LEU A 40 0.27 -0.25 -21.62
C LEU A 40 -0.26 0.60 -20.46
N PRO A 41 -0.25 1.94 -20.57
CA PRO A 41 -1.01 2.79 -19.67
C PRO A 41 -2.50 2.45 -19.82
N VAL A 42 -3.10 1.92 -18.76
CA VAL A 42 -4.55 1.69 -18.71
C VAL A 42 -5.19 2.95 -18.16
N ASP A 43 -5.71 3.79 -19.06
CA ASP A 43 -6.60 4.88 -18.67
C ASP A 43 -7.93 4.26 -18.20
N THR A 44 -8.02 4.02 -16.89
CA THR A 44 -9.27 3.59 -16.29
C THR A 44 -10.25 4.77 -16.32
N PRO A 45 -11.42 4.62 -16.98
CA PRO A 45 -12.41 5.69 -16.97
C PRO A 45 -12.88 5.93 -15.53
N SER A 46 -13.18 7.18 -15.22
CA SER A 46 -13.79 7.52 -13.92
C SER A 46 -15.08 6.72 -13.77
N SER A 47 -15.12 5.80 -12.80
CA SER A 47 -16.33 5.07 -12.49
C SER A 47 -17.35 6.06 -11.93
N THR A 48 -18.39 6.33 -12.71
CA THR A 48 -19.54 7.16 -12.28
C THR A 48 -20.58 6.34 -11.52
N VAL A 49 -20.39 5.02 -11.39
CA VAL A 49 -21.36 4.11 -10.79
C VAL A 49 -20.97 3.83 -9.33
N GLN A 50 -21.76 4.37 -8.41
CA GLN A 50 -21.60 4.19 -6.95
C GLN A 50 -22.13 2.84 -6.44
N THR A 51 -22.90 2.13 -7.27
CA THR A 51 -23.45 0.81 -6.98
C THR A 51 -22.45 -0.27 -7.38
N LYS A 52 -22.17 -1.20 -6.46
CA LYS A 52 -21.28 -2.34 -6.73
C LYS A 52 -21.88 -3.22 -7.83
N LEU A 53 -21.02 -3.71 -8.74
CA LEU A 53 -21.42 -4.74 -9.70
C LEU A 53 -21.85 -6.01 -8.95
N PRO A 54 -22.85 -6.75 -9.45
CA PRO A 54 -23.21 -8.06 -8.93
C PRO A 54 -22.04 -9.04 -9.08
N GLU A 55 -21.89 -9.98 -8.15
CA GLU A 55 -20.75 -10.95 -8.14
C GLU A 55 -20.97 -12.14 -9.10
N THR A 56 -22.15 -12.27 -9.69
CA THR A 56 -22.55 -13.38 -10.56
C THR A 56 -23.09 -12.86 -11.89
N ASP A 57 -22.89 -13.64 -12.97
CA ASP A 57 -23.35 -13.32 -14.34
C ASP A 57 -22.64 -12.09 -14.96
N LEU A 58 -21.31 -12.02 -14.77
CA LEU A 58 -20.47 -10.96 -15.35
C LEU A 58 -19.63 -11.51 -16.49
N ALA A 59 -19.88 -11.04 -17.71
CA ALA A 59 -18.98 -11.27 -18.83
C ALA A 59 -17.93 -10.15 -18.91
N THR A 60 -16.64 -10.50 -18.89
CA THR A 60 -15.54 -9.54 -19.07
C THR A 60 -15.04 -9.60 -20.52
N LEU A 61 -15.17 -8.47 -21.22
CA LEU A 61 -14.66 -8.28 -22.59
C LEU A 61 -13.47 -7.34 -22.56
N THR A 62 -12.28 -7.87 -22.84
CA THR A 62 -11.06 -7.05 -22.97
C THR A 62 -10.69 -6.91 -24.44
N ILE A 63 -10.69 -5.67 -24.94
CA ILE A 63 -10.39 -5.35 -26.35
C ILE A 63 -9.08 -4.56 -26.40
N GLY A 64 -8.08 -5.08 -27.12
CA GLY A 64 -6.79 -4.39 -27.27
C GLY A 64 -6.00 -4.87 -28.48
N LYS A 65 -5.37 -3.94 -29.20
CA LYS A 65 -4.49 -4.22 -30.37
C LYS A 65 -5.13 -5.17 -31.41
N GLY A 66 -6.43 -5.02 -31.66
CA GLY A 66 -7.17 -5.87 -32.61
C GLY A 66 -7.46 -7.30 -32.14
N LYS A 67 -7.20 -7.61 -30.85
CA LYS A 67 -7.53 -8.88 -30.21
C LYS A 67 -8.65 -8.68 -29.20
N VAL A 68 -9.52 -9.68 -29.10
CA VAL A 68 -10.63 -9.72 -28.16
C VAL A 68 -10.44 -10.92 -27.25
N PHE A 69 -10.43 -10.67 -25.94
CA PHE A 69 -10.38 -11.70 -24.91
C PHE A 69 -11.73 -11.69 -24.17
N PHE A 70 -12.31 -12.88 -24.01
CA PHE A 70 -13.61 -13.10 -23.38
C PHE A 70 -13.44 -14.01 -22.17
N ASP A 71 -14.05 -13.61 -21.05
CA ASP A 71 -14.07 -14.34 -19.77
C ASP A 71 -15.48 -14.27 -19.17
N LEU A 72 -15.90 -15.34 -18.47
CA LEU A 72 -17.24 -15.53 -17.88
C LEU A 72 -17.18 -15.57 -16.35
#